data_AF-A0A2V7SC07-F1
#
_entry.id   AF-A0A2V7SC07-F1
#
_cell.length_a   1.000
_cell.length_b   1.000
_cell.length_c   1.000
_cell.angle_alpha   90.00
_cell.angle_beta   90.00
_cell.angle_gamma   90.00
#
_symmetry.space_group_name_H-M   'P 1'
#
loop_
_entity.id
_entity.type
_entity.pdbx_description
1 polymer ?
#
loop_
_entity_poly.entity_id
_entity_poly.type
_entity_poly.pdbx_seq_one_letter_code
_entity_poly.pdbx_strand_id
1 'polypeptide(L)'
;MYGLNTLGAVAGTALAGFFLIEYVGIRASLWATAALNVALGAIALRLSDPRPFAQGEPDSRYSPDPGQKPGEHPSSTALRRTALALLAITAFASLLDEIAWTRVLVMIVGGSAYAFTLVLLVFLLGIGIGSALVARRGAAASDATADAAVAQSVTAAGAGLLFVLFGVLPGYIIAVFQMQSLGAVERLVAIGLAVGAVVLIPAVGMGMTFPLLTDLVAPRDAAGGADVGRAYALNTLGSIVGAALTGFVLVVTLGSDLTLRLGVLINVAAGLGLAALAARRVAEGSEQHRRLRLRVLGAGGLATAGLACALAAPRWDTRLIDLGPSIYARQAMDHAAVREFLAHRGVRQLAYQESWNATVSVWESGPGRTLKVNGKADASDYGDMDTEILLGLAPAAARPGP
;
A
#
# COMPACT_ATOMS: atom_id res chain seq x y z
N MET A 1 16.01 12.80 -4.72
CA MET A 1 14.98 13.55 -3.98
C MET A 1 13.84 12.65 -3.51
N TYR A 2 13.07 12.03 -4.42
CA TYR A 2 11.89 11.22 -4.02
C TYR A 2 12.21 10.11 -3.00
N GLY A 3 13.24 9.27 -3.24
CA GLY A 3 13.62 8.22 -2.29
C GLY A 3 14.08 8.73 -0.91
N LEU A 4 14.78 9.87 -0.84
CA LEU A 4 15.18 10.48 0.44
C LEU A 4 13.97 11.02 1.21
N ASN A 5 13.00 11.62 0.50
CA ASN A 5 11.74 12.05 1.09
C ASN A 5 10.98 10.86 1.70
N THR A 6 10.92 9.74 0.97
CA THR A 6 10.27 8.52 1.46
C THR A 6 11.00 7.91 2.67
N LEU A 7 12.34 7.91 2.69
CA LEU A 7 13.10 7.47 3.88
C LEU A 7 12.82 8.34 5.10
N GLY A 8 12.68 9.66 4.91
CA GLY A 8 12.21 10.57 5.96
C GLY A 8 10.81 10.21 6.47
N ALA A 9 9.90 9.85 5.57
CA ALA A 9 8.55 9.39 5.92
C ALA A 9 8.56 8.06 6.70
N VAL A 10 9.45 7.12 6.36
CA VAL A 10 9.67 5.88 7.12
C VAL A 10 10.11 6.19 8.55
N ALA A 11 11.12 7.04 8.72
CA ALA A 11 11.61 7.43 10.04
C ALA A 11 10.53 8.17 10.86
N GLY A 12 9.80 9.09 10.22
CA GLY A 12 8.70 9.82 10.85
C GLY A 12 7.56 8.90 11.29
N THR A 13 7.19 7.92 10.47
CA THR A 13 6.16 6.92 10.80
C THR A 13 6.58 6.05 11.98
N ALA A 14 7.82 5.56 11.98
CA ALA A 14 8.36 4.78 13.09
C ALA A 14 8.37 5.58 14.40
N LEU A 15 8.87 6.82 14.34
CA LEU A 15 8.95 7.71 15.50
C LEU A 15 7.56 8.06 16.03
N ALA A 16 6.62 8.41 15.14
CA ALA A 16 5.27 8.79 15.54
C ALA A 16 4.49 7.62 16.13
N GLY A 17 4.46 6.49 15.42
CA GLY A 17 3.61 5.35 15.76
C GLY A 17 4.11 4.51 16.93
N PHE A 18 5.42 4.37 17.13
CA PHE A 18 5.98 3.58 18.24
C PHE A 18 6.41 4.41 19.45
N PHE A 19 6.58 5.73 19.32
CA PHE A 19 7.11 6.55 20.43
C PHE A 19 6.26 7.78 20.71
N LEU A 20 6.07 8.70 19.76
CA LEU A 20 5.47 10.01 20.08
C LEU A 20 4.03 9.89 20.59
N ILE A 21 3.21 9.06 19.94
CA ILE A 21 1.80 8.90 20.35
C ILE A 21 1.69 8.30 21.76
N GLU A 22 2.54 7.34 22.09
CA GLU A 22 2.52 6.65 23.39
C GLU A 22 3.10 7.51 24.53
N TYR A 23 4.27 8.11 24.33
CA TYR A 23 4.98 8.84 25.39
C TYR A 23 4.61 10.33 25.49
N VAL A 24 4.26 10.96 24.37
CA VAL A 24 4.00 12.41 24.30
C VAL A 24 2.50 12.70 24.14
N GLY A 25 1.74 11.73 23.62
CA GLY A 25 0.31 11.87 23.35
C GLY A 25 0.01 12.50 21.99
N ILE A 26 -1.18 12.19 21.48
CA ILE A 26 -1.63 12.58 20.13
C ILE A 26 -1.57 14.10 19.90
N ARG A 27 -2.14 14.90 20.82
CA ARG A 27 -2.23 16.37 20.66
C ARG A 27 -0.86 17.03 20.60
N ALA A 28 0.04 16.68 21.51
CA ALA A 28 1.38 17.27 21.56
C ALA A 28 2.23 16.83 20.36
N SER A 29 2.09 15.57 19.93
CA SER A 29 2.71 15.05 18.71
C SER A 29 2.28 15.86 17.48
N LEU A 30 0.97 16.10 17.32
CA LEU A 30 0.44 16.90 16.21
C LEU A 30 0.99 18.34 16.21
N TRP A 31 0.99 19.02 17.36
CA TRP A 31 1.54 20.37 17.45
C TRP A 31 3.04 20.43 17.20
N ALA A 32 3.80 19.45 17.68
CA ALA A 32 5.25 19.35 17.41
C ALA A 32 5.52 19.16 15.91
N THR A 33 4.78 18.28 15.24
CA THR A 33 4.88 18.07 13.78
C THR A 33 4.48 19.33 13.02
N ALA A 34 3.42 20.03 13.44
CA ALA A 34 3.01 21.30 12.82
C ALA A 34 4.09 22.38 12.96
N ALA A 35 4.66 22.55 14.15
CA ALA A 35 5.74 23.49 14.40
C ALA A 35 6.99 23.18 13.57
N LEU A 36 7.35 21.90 13.44
CA LEU A 36 8.46 21.45 12.59
C LEU A 36 8.22 21.80 11.12
N ASN A 37 7.01 21.59 10.59
CA ASN A 37 6.68 21.93 9.21
C ASN A 37 6.76 23.45 8.95
N VAL A 38 6.27 24.27 9.89
CA VAL A 38 6.39 25.74 9.81
C VAL A 38 7.86 26.17 9.84
N ALA A 39 8.68 25.57 10.71
CA ALA A 39 10.11 25.86 10.78
C ALA A 39 10.83 25.49 9.48
N LEU A 40 10.55 24.31 8.91
CA LEU A 40 11.10 23.88 7.62
C LEU A 40 10.68 24.84 6.49
N GLY A 41 9.42 25.28 6.47
CA GLY A 41 8.94 26.28 5.52
C GLY A 41 9.67 27.63 5.65
N ALA A 42 9.86 28.11 6.88
CA ALA A 42 10.61 29.35 7.14
C ALA A 42 12.08 29.24 6.73
N ILE A 43 12.73 28.09 6.98
CA ILE A 43 14.10 27.83 6.54
C ILE A 43 14.17 27.81 5.01
N ALA A 44 13.23 27.15 4.33
CA ALA A 44 13.18 27.11 2.87
C ALA A 44 13.02 28.51 2.26
N LEU A 45 12.17 29.37 2.83
CA LEU A 45 12.00 30.77 2.39
C LEU A 45 13.25 31.64 2.66
N ARG A 46 14.01 31.35 3.71
CA ARG A 46 15.28 32.05 3.98
C ARG A 46 16.40 31.61 3.06
N LEU A 47 16.40 30.35 2.64
CA LEU A 47 17.38 29.77 1.74
C LEU A 47 17.03 29.97 0.27
N SER A 48 15.77 30.32 -0.07
CA SER A 48 15.37 30.58 -1.44
C SER A 48 16.06 31.84 -1.94
N ASP A 49 16.90 31.70 -2.96
CA ASP A 49 17.52 32.82 -3.66
C ASP A 49 16.43 33.58 -4.44
N PRO A 50 16.15 34.85 -4.12
CA PRO A 50 15.11 35.63 -4.78
C PRO A 50 15.52 36.10 -6.19
N ARG A 51 16.74 35.79 -6.63
CA ARG A 51 17.11 35.99 -8.04
C ARG A 51 16.09 35.23 -8.89
N PRO A 52 15.47 35.89 -9.90
CA PRO A 52 14.72 35.16 -10.91
C PRO A 52 15.60 34.00 -11.35
N PHE A 53 15.04 32.79 -11.45
CA PHE A 53 15.70 31.70 -12.14
C PHE A 53 16.20 32.32 -13.45
N ALA A 54 17.50 32.63 -13.51
CA ALA A 54 18.09 33.07 -14.76
C ALA A 54 17.73 31.92 -15.68
N GLN A 55 17.00 32.21 -16.76
CA GLN A 55 17.01 31.32 -17.89
C GLN A 55 18.50 31.16 -18.15
N GLY A 56 19.07 30.03 -17.70
CA GLY A 56 20.51 29.82 -17.78
C GLY A 56 20.88 30.15 -19.21
N GLU A 57 21.95 30.92 -19.40
CA GLU A 57 22.51 31.08 -20.74
C GLU A 57 22.48 29.68 -21.38
N PRO A 58 21.79 29.52 -22.53
CA PRO A 58 21.66 28.21 -23.13
C PRO A 58 23.06 27.65 -23.23
N ASP A 59 23.30 26.53 -22.53
CA ASP A 59 24.59 25.83 -22.56
C ASP A 59 24.99 25.77 -24.03
N SER A 60 26.12 26.39 -24.40
CA SER A 60 26.47 26.64 -25.81
C SER A 60 26.73 25.37 -26.62
N ARG A 61 26.52 24.20 -26.00
CA ARG A 61 26.44 22.87 -26.61
C ARG A 61 25.03 22.50 -27.09
N TYR A 62 23.99 23.20 -26.66
CA TYR A 62 22.64 23.12 -27.16
C TYR A 62 22.40 24.28 -28.11
N SER A 63 22.68 24.05 -29.40
CA SER A 63 22.13 24.91 -30.46
C SER A 63 20.66 24.51 -30.59
N PRO A 64 19.69 25.37 -30.21
CA PRO A 64 18.30 25.08 -30.49
C PRO A 64 18.18 24.93 -32.00
N ASP A 65 17.66 23.79 -32.48
CA ASP A 65 17.19 23.72 -33.86
C ASP A 65 16.14 24.85 -34.01
N PRO A 66 16.35 25.84 -34.89
CA PRO A 66 15.43 26.96 -35.05
C PRO A 66 14.01 26.52 -35.48
N GLY A 67 13.80 25.24 -35.79
CA GLY A 67 12.47 24.63 -35.98
C GLY A 67 11.77 24.13 -34.71
N GLN A 68 12.43 23.97 -33.56
CA GLN A 68 11.82 23.42 -32.34
C GLN A 68 11.23 24.51 -31.45
N LYS A 69 9.91 24.44 -31.22
CA LYS A 69 9.24 25.36 -30.30
C LYS A 69 9.62 25.04 -28.85
N PRO A 70 9.76 26.03 -27.96
CA PRO A 70 9.94 25.80 -26.53
C PRO A 70 8.81 24.90 -25.98
N GLY A 71 9.14 23.67 -25.57
CA GLY A 71 8.19 22.66 -25.10
C GLY A 71 7.92 21.48 -26.05
N GLU A 72 8.53 21.44 -27.23
CA GLU A 72 8.57 20.25 -28.08
C GLU A 72 9.64 19.27 -27.57
N HIS A 73 9.24 18.43 -26.63
CA HIS A 73 10.08 17.33 -26.14
C HIS A 73 10.23 16.25 -27.23
N PRO A 74 11.38 15.55 -27.31
CA PRO A 74 11.59 14.43 -28.24
C PRO A 74 10.69 13.21 -27.95
N SER A 75 9.93 13.21 -26.85
CA SER A 75 8.89 12.20 -26.58
C SER A 75 7.61 12.54 -27.35
N SER A 76 7.05 11.56 -28.08
CA SER A 76 5.79 11.79 -28.81
C SER A 76 4.70 12.29 -27.86
N THR A 77 3.93 13.31 -28.25
CA THR A 77 2.88 13.93 -27.40
C THR A 77 1.91 12.88 -26.83
N ALA A 78 1.66 11.81 -27.59
CA ALA A 78 0.89 10.66 -27.14
C ALA A 78 1.52 9.93 -25.95
N LEU A 79 2.84 9.69 -25.94
CA LEU A 79 3.54 9.06 -24.81
C LEU A 79 3.33 9.85 -23.54
N ARG A 80 3.54 11.17 -23.62
CA ARG A 80 3.45 12.05 -22.47
C ARG A 80 2.04 12.06 -21.89
N ARG A 81 1.02 12.11 -22.74
CA ARG A 81 -0.40 11.99 -22.31
C ARG A 81 -0.67 10.64 -21.65
N THR A 82 -0.17 9.55 -22.23
CA THR A 82 -0.34 8.22 -21.65
C THR A 82 0.38 8.09 -20.31
N ALA A 83 1.61 8.60 -20.19
CA ALA A 83 2.36 8.58 -18.94
C ALA A 83 1.67 9.40 -17.84
N LEU A 84 1.11 10.57 -18.18
CA LEU A 84 0.29 11.38 -17.28
C LEU A 84 -0.98 10.64 -16.81
N ALA A 85 -1.69 9.99 -17.72
CA ALA A 85 -2.86 9.18 -17.38
C ALA A 85 -2.49 7.98 -16.49
N LEU A 86 -1.38 7.30 -16.82
CA LEU A 86 -0.86 6.18 -16.04
C LEU A 86 -0.45 6.62 -14.65
N LEU A 87 0.19 7.79 -14.47
CA LEU A 87 0.51 8.32 -13.14
C LEU A 87 -0.74 8.42 -12.25
N ALA A 88 -1.86 8.92 -12.77
CA ALA A 88 -3.11 8.98 -12.01
C ALA A 88 -3.68 7.58 -11.72
N ILE A 89 -3.71 6.70 -12.73
CA ILE A 89 -4.29 5.35 -12.62
C ILE A 89 -3.47 4.46 -11.67
N THR A 90 -2.14 4.47 -11.77
CA THR A 90 -1.26 3.68 -10.90
C THR A 90 -1.23 4.23 -9.48
N ALA A 91 -1.40 5.56 -9.30
CA ALA A 91 -1.55 6.15 -7.98
C ALA A 91 -2.90 5.80 -7.34
N PHE A 92 -3.98 5.78 -8.13
CA PHE A 92 -5.28 5.27 -7.70
C PHE A 92 -5.17 3.81 -7.23
N ALA A 93 -4.58 2.94 -8.07
CA ALA A 93 -4.41 1.52 -7.76
C ALA A 93 -3.55 1.31 -6.51
N SER A 94 -2.45 2.05 -6.37
CA SER A 94 -1.57 1.98 -5.19
C SER A 94 -2.33 2.25 -3.89
N LEU A 95 -3.14 3.31 -3.84
CA LEU A 95 -3.91 3.68 -2.65
C LEU A 95 -5.10 2.73 -2.42
N LEU A 96 -5.68 2.20 -3.50
CA LEU A 96 -6.71 1.17 -3.42
C LEU A 96 -6.15 -0.10 -2.77
N ASP A 97 -5.02 -0.59 -3.28
CA ASP A 97 -4.40 -1.79 -2.74
C ASP A 97 -3.95 -1.56 -1.29
N GLU A 98 -3.33 -0.40 -1.00
CA GLU A 98 -2.87 -0.03 0.35
C GLU A 98 -3.98 -0.09 1.38
N ILE A 99 -5.12 0.55 1.10
CA ILE A 99 -6.24 0.58 2.04
C ILE A 99 -6.84 -0.83 2.17
N ALA A 100 -7.07 -1.52 1.07
CA ALA A 100 -7.74 -2.81 1.09
C ALA A 100 -6.90 -3.89 1.79
N TRP A 101 -5.60 -4.02 1.50
CA TRP A 101 -4.76 -5.00 2.20
C TRP A 101 -4.55 -4.62 3.67
N THR A 102 -4.53 -3.32 4.01
CA THR A 102 -4.32 -2.89 5.40
C THR A 102 -5.49 -3.30 6.27
N ARG A 103 -6.73 -3.19 5.76
CA ARG A 103 -7.92 -3.69 6.45
C ARG A 103 -7.83 -5.17 6.75
N VAL A 104 -7.39 -5.97 5.79
CA VAL A 104 -7.21 -7.43 5.96
C VAL A 104 -6.11 -7.73 6.97
N LEU A 105 -4.95 -7.08 6.82
CA LEU A 105 -3.80 -7.27 7.72
C LEU A 105 -4.12 -6.91 9.16
N VAL A 106 -4.91 -5.85 9.39
CA VAL A 106 -5.32 -5.44 10.74
C VAL A 106 -6.21 -6.50 11.41
N MET A 107 -7.09 -7.18 10.67
CA MET A 107 -7.90 -8.28 11.25
C MET A 107 -7.04 -9.49 11.64
N ILE A 108 -5.96 -9.76 10.90
CA ILE A 108 -5.07 -10.91 11.15
C ILE A 108 -4.02 -10.60 12.24
N VAL A 109 -3.35 -9.45 12.10
CA VAL A 109 -2.25 -9.02 12.99
C VAL A 109 -2.79 -8.39 14.28
N GLY A 110 -4.05 -7.92 14.28
CA GLY A 110 -4.74 -7.36 15.44
C GLY A 110 -4.95 -5.84 15.32
N GLY A 111 -6.12 -5.38 15.76
CA GLY A 111 -6.62 -3.99 15.72
C GLY A 111 -5.88 -2.97 16.59
N SER A 112 -4.55 -2.90 16.54
CA SER A 112 -3.77 -1.91 17.29
C SER A 112 -3.18 -0.82 16.39
N ALA A 113 -2.91 0.36 16.97
CA ALA A 113 -2.18 1.43 16.29
C ALA A 113 -0.79 0.97 15.80
N TYR A 114 -0.17 0.01 16.49
CA TYR A 114 1.11 -0.57 16.11
C TYR A 114 1.02 -1.44 14.85
N ALA A 115 -0.04 -2.22 14.67
CA ALA A 115 -0.24 -3.02 13.47
C ALA A 115 -0.40 -2.12 12.23
N PHE A 116 -1.20 -1.06 12.34
CA PHE A 116 -1.32 -0.06 11.29
C PHE A 116 0.03 0.61 10.98
N THR A 117 0.75 1.04 12.03
CA THR A 117 2.09 1.65 11.89
C THR A 117 3.07 0.72 11.18
N LEU A 118 3.05 -0.57 11.51
CA LEU A 118 3.93 -1.58 10.93
C LEU A 118 3.66 -1.78 9.43
N VAL A 119 2.39 -1.89 9.04
CA VAL A 119 1.98 -2.00 7.62
C VAL A 119 2.44 -0.77 6.85
N LEU A 120 2.15 0.43 7.36
CA LEU A 120 2.54 1.69 6.74
C LEU A 120 4.07 1.81 6.62
N LEU A 121 4.81 1.43 7.66
CA LEU A 121 6.27 1.48 7.67
C LEU A 121 6.86 0.58 6.58
N VAL A 122 6.38 -0.67 6.47
CA VAL A 122 6.82 -1.62 5.43
C VAL A 122 6.46 -1.10 4.04
N PHE A 123 5.26 -0.54 3.87
CA PHE A 123 4.82 0.03 2.61
C PHE A 123 5.70 1.19 2.15
N LEU A 124 5.95 2.16 3.03
CA LEU A 124 6.83 3.30 2.75
C LEU A 124 8.27 2.84 2.50
N LEU A 125 8.76 1.84 3.25
CA LEU A 125 10.08 1.27 3.01
C LEU A 125 10.16 0.65 1.61
N GLY A 126 9.14 -0.10 1.19
CA GLY A 126 9.04 -0.66 -0.16
C GLY A 126 9.06 0.42 -1.24
N ILE A 127 8.25 1.47 -1.10
CA ILE A 127 8.26 2.62 -2.03
C ILE A 127 9.65 3.25 -2.08
N GLY A 128 10.28 3.46 -0.93
CA GLY A 128 11.61 4.06 -0.82
C GLY A 128 12.68 3.22 -1.51
N ILE A 129 12.68 1.91 -1.28
CA ILE A 129 13.58 0.94 -1.94
C ILE A 129 13.34 0.98 -3.46
N GLY A 130 12.09 0.83 -3.90
CA GLY A 130 11.74 0.86 -5.33
C GLY A 130 12.22 2.13 -6.02
N SER A 131 11.97 3.28 -5.38
CA SER A 131 12.42 4.58 -5.88
C SER A 131 13.94 4.67 -6.00
N ALA A 132 14.67 4.14 -5.02
CA ALA A 132 16.14 4.14 -5.01
C ALA A 132 16.73 3.24 -6.09
N LEU A 133 16.10 2.10 -6.39
CA LEU A 133 16.55 1.15 -7.43
C LEU A 133 16.56 1.78 -8.83
N VAL A 134 15.68 2.75 -9.09
CA VAL A 134 15.57 3.42 -10.40
C VAL A 134 16.17 4.84 -10.41
N ALA A 135 16.49 5.41 -9.24
CA ALA A 135 16.96 6.79 -9.11
C ALA A 135 18.19 7.13 -9.97
N ARG A 136 19.13 6.18 -10.12
CA ARG A 136 20.40 6.41 -10.84
C ARG A 136 20.36 6.00 -12.31
N ARG A 137 19.21 5.57 -12.85
CA ARG A 137 19.09 5.21 -14.26
C ARG A 137 18.83 6.47 -15.09
N GLY A 138 19.82 6.89 -15.88
CA GLY A 138 19.62 7.74 -17.03
C GLY A 138 19.41 6.84 -18.24
N ALA A 139 18.17 6.67 -18.67
CA ALA A 139 17.81 5.71 -19.71
C ALA A 139 16.98 6.38 -20.80
N ALA A 140 17.14 5.92 -22.05
CA ALA A 140 16.32 6.38 -23.16
C ALA A 140 14.83 6.13 -22.87
N ALA A 141 13.93 6.88 -23.52
CA ALA A 141 12.50 6.77 -23.28
C ALA A 141 11.95 5.34 -23.50
N SER A 142 12.54 4.55 -24.40
CA SER A 142 12.21 3.14 -24.62
C SER A 142 12.56 2.27 -23.41
N ASP A 143 13.72 2.48 -22.81
CA ASP A 143 14.19 1.77 -21.62
C ASP A 143 13.38 2.17 -20.40
N ALA A 144 13.08 3.46 -20.23
CA ALA A 144 12.20 3.95 -19.15
C ALA A 144 10.78 3.39 -19.26
N THR A 145 10.23 3.26 -20.49
CA THR A 145 8.90 2.65 -20.70
C THR A 145 8.90 1.17 -20.35
N ALA A 146 9.94 0.41 -20.73
CA ALA A 146 10.04 -1.01 -20.38
C ALA A 146 10.32 -1.24 -18.91
N ASP A 147 11.16 -0.40 -18.29
CA ASP A 147 11.40 -0.46 -16.85
C ASP A 147 10.10 -0.13 -16.09
N ALA A 148 9.28 0.81 -16.58
CA ALA A 148 7.97 1.10 -16.01
C ALA A 148 7.01 -0.09 -16.17
N ALA A 149 7.06 -0.79 -17.31
CA ALA A 149 6.31 -2.02 -17.52
C ALA A 149 6.71 -3.10 -16.51
N VAL A 150 8.02 -3.31 -16.31
CA VAL A 150 8.54 -4.26 -15.32
C VAL A 150 8.10 -3.88 -13.91
N ALA A 151 8.24 -2.60 -13.53
CA ALA A 151 7.84 -2.11 -12.21
C ALA A 151 6.36 -2.38 -11.92
N GLN A 152 5.51 -2.05 -12.89
CA GLN A 152 4.07 -2.24 -12.77
C GLN A 152 3.67 -3.73 -12.79
N SER A 153 4.39 -4.57 -13.53
CA SER A 153 4.21 -6.02 -13.50
C SER A 153 4.69 -6.66 -12.19
N VAL A 154 5.74 -6.11 -11.55
CA VAL A 154 6.15 -6.50 -10.19
C VAL A 154 5.06 -6.13 -9.18
N THR A 155 4.46 -4.94 -9.30
CA THR A 155 3.29 -4.56 -8.50
C THR A 155 2.15 -5.56 -8.67
N ALA A 156 1.78 -5.87 -9.91
CA ALA A 156 0.71 -6.82 -10.22
C ALA A 156 0.99 -8.25 -9.69
N ALA A 157 2.21 -8.75 -9.88
CA ALA A 157 2.61 -10.07 -9.41
C ALA A 157 2.63 -10.13 -7.87
N GLY A 158 3.16 -9.10 -7.22
CA GLY A 158 3.15 -8.97 -5.77
C GLY A 158 1.72 -8.92 -5.22
N ALA A 159 0.86 -8.10 -5.81
CA ALA A 159 -0.55 -7.98 -5.45
C ALA A 159 -1.32 -9.30 -5.68
N GLY A 160 -1.02 -10.04 -6.75
CA GLY A 160 -1.57 -11.38 -6.97
C GLY A 160 -1.08 -12.42 -5.95
N LEU A 161 0.19 -12.33 -5.52
CA LEU A 161 0.76 -13.20 -4.49
C LEU A 161 0.11 -12.99 -3.12
N LEU A 162 -0.41 -11.79 -2.84
CA LEU A 162 -1.12 -11.48 -1.58
C LEU A 162 -2.21 -12.51 -1.27
N PHE A 163 -2.98 -12.96 -2.27
CA PHE A 163 -4.08 -13.90 -2.05
C PHE A 163 -3.60 -15.25 -1.52
N VAL A 164 -2.43 -15.72 -1.98
CA VAL A 164 -1.81 -16.94 -1.45
C VAL A 164 -1.31 -16.69 -0.03
N LEU A 165 -0.66 -15.55 0.18
CA LEU A 165 -0.09 -15.21 1.49
C LEU A 165 -1.17 -15.02 2.57
N PHE A 166 -2.32 -14.42 2.24
CA PHE A 166 -3.43 -14.29 3.17
C PHE A 166 -4.05 -15.62 3.59
N GLY A 167 -3.98 -16.65 2.75
CA GLY A 167 -4.42 -18.00 3.12
C GLY A 167 -3.51 -18.66 4.17
N VAL A 168 -2.22 -18.33 4.18
CA VAL A 168 -1.24 -18.94 5.11
C VAL A 168 -0.94 -18.06 6.33
N LEU A 169 -1.18 -16.76 6.23
CA LEU A 169 -0.81 -15.78 7.24
C LEU A 169 -1.45 -16.04 8.62
N PRO A 170 -2.75 -16.37 8.75
CA PRO A 170 -3.34 -16.68 10.06
C PRO A 170 -2.63 -17.84 10.78
N GLY A 171 -2.28 -18.91 10.05
CA GLY A 171 -1.54 -20.04 10.60
C GLY A 171 -0.12 -19.66 11.05
N TYR A 172 0.56 -18.82 10.27
CA TYR A 172 1.88 -18.29 10.66
C TYR A 172 1.80 -17.45 11.94
N ILE A 173 0.81 -16.56 12.05
CA ILE A 173 0.63 -15.72 13.24
C ILE A 173 0.34 -16.59 14.46
N ILE A 174 -0.52 -17.61 14.33
CA ILE A 174 -0.75 -18.58 15.42
C ILE A 174 0.58 -19.25 15.82
N ALA A 175 1.39 -19.72 14.86
CA ALA A 175 2.66 -20.37 15.17
C ALA A 175 3.62 -19.43 15.93
N VAL A 176 3.73 -18.16 15.53
CA VAL A 176 4.51 -17.14 16.25
C VAL A 176 3.99 -16.97 17.68
N PHE A 177 2.67 -16.96 17.86
CA PHE A 177 2.09 -16.79 19.19
C PHE A 177 2.24 -18.02 20.10
N GLN A 178 2.27 -19.22 19.52
CA GLN A 178 2.44 -20.47 20.25
C GLN A 178 3.91 -20.73 20.67
N MET A 179 4.88 -20.08 20.04
CA MET A 179 6.30 -20.14 20.46
C MET A 179 6.52 -19.35 21.76
N GLN A 180 6.33 -20.02 22.91
CA GLN A 180 6.45 -19.41 24.24
C GLN A 180 7.84 -18.84 24.55
N SER A 181 8.88 -19.26 23.82
CA SER A 181 10.25 -18.74 23.95
C SER A 181 10.44 -17.33 23.39
N LEU A 182 9.54 -16.84 22.53
CA LEU A 182 9.65 -15.50 21.96
C LEU A 182 9.14 -14.43 22.93
N GLY A 183 9.97 -13.42 23.19
CA GLY A 183 9.58 -12.20 23.87
C GLY A 183 8.72 -11.29 22.98
N ALA A 184 8.32 -10.14 23.52
CA ALA A 184 7.44 -9.21 22.81
C ALA A 184 8.10 -8.60 21.56
N VAL A 185 9.40 -8.29 21.64
CA VAL A 185 10.17 -7.69 20.54
C VAL A 185 10.35 -8.70 19.41
N GLU A 186 10.71 -9.94 19.73
CA GLU A 186 10.90 -10.99 18.74
C GLU A 186 9.59 -11.33 18.01
N ARG A 187 8.46 -11.34 18.73
CA ARG A 187 7.13 -11.51 18.13
C ARG A 187 6.80 -10.35 17.20
N LEU A 188 7.07 -9.10 17.61
CA LEU A 188 6.83 -7.93 16.77
C LEU A 188 7.66 -7.99 15.49
N VAL A 189 8.93 -8.39 15.59
CA VAL A 189 9.82 -8.58 14.42
C VAL A 189 9.28 -9.69 13.51
N ALA A 190 8.90 -10.85 14.05
CA ALA A 190 8.36 -11.96 13.27
C ALA A 190 7.07 -11.56 12.52
N ILE A 191 6.16 -10.85 13.19
CA ILE A 191 4.96 -10.28 12.58
C ILE A 191 5.33 -9.27 11.49
N GLY A 192 6.31 -8.39 11.75
CA GLY A 192 6.83 -7.42 10.79
C GLY A 192 7.41 -8.07 9.54
N LEU A 193 8.13 -9.18 9.68
CA LEU A 193 8.63 -9.96 8.55
C LEU A 193 7.48 -10.57 7.73
N ALA A 194 6.42 -11.04 8.38
CA ALA A 194 5.25 -11.58 7.70
C ALA A 194 4.47 -10.51 6.94
N VAL A 195 4.24 -9.35 7.55
CA VAL A 195 3.68 -8.16 6.88
C VAL A 195 4.60 -7.71 5.74
N GLY A 196 5.91 -7.74 5.97
CA GLY A 196 6.96 -7.52 4.97
C GLY A 196 6.81 -8.41 3.73
N ALA A 197 6.69 -9.72 3.93
CA ALA A 197 6.54 -10.69 2.86
C ALA A 197 5.30 -10.43 1.99
N VAL A 198 4.24 -9.88 2.60
CA VAL A 198 2.99 -9.53 1.94
C VAL A 198 3.14 -8.22 1.17
N VAL A 199 3.55 -7.14 1.84
CA VAL A 199 3.42 -5.77 1.33
C VAL A 199 4.64 -5.30 0.52
N LEU A 200 5.84 -5.80 0.83
CA LEU A 200 7.08 -5.22 0.31
C LEU A 200 7.22 -5.36 -1.22
N ILE A 201 6.86 -6.52 -1.78
CA ILE A 201 6.98 -6.78 -3.22
C ILE A 201 6.13 -5.80 -4.04
N PRO A 202 4.81 -5.68 -3.82
CA PRO A 202 4.01 -4.72 -4.57
C PRO A 202 4.45 -3.27 -4.31
N ALA A 203 4.80 -2.92 -3.06
CA ALA A 203 5.26 -1.58 -2.71
C ALA A 203 6.56 -1.17 -3.42
N VAL A 204 7.51 -2.09 -3.62
CA VAL A 204 8.71 -1.86 -4.41
C VAL A 204 8.37 -1.57 -5.87
N GLY A 205 7.43 -2.32 -6.46
CA GLY A 205 6.91 -2.03 -7.80
C GLY A 205 6.28 -0.64 -7.91
N MET A 206 5.45 -0.26 -6.94
CA MET A 206 4.83 1.07 -6.85
C MET A 206 5.88 2.18 -6.72
N GLY A 207 6.90 1.97 -5.88
CA GLY A 207 8.01 2.91 -5.70
C GLY A 207 8.86 3.14 -6.95
N MET A 208 9.04 2.12 -7.78
CA MET A 208 9.73 2.26 -9.07
C MET A 208 8.88 3.03 -10.10
N THR A 209 7.56 2.84 -10.08
CA THR A 209 6.65 3.32 -11.12
C THR A 209 6.61 4.84 -11.22
N PHE A 210 6.52 5.55 -10.09
CA PHE A 210 6.40 7.01 -10.10
C PHE A 210 7.62 7.73 -10.72
N PRO A 211 8.88 7.47 -10.31
CA PRO A 211 10.05 8.06 -10.95
C PRO A 211 10.15 7.73 -12.44
N LEU A 212 9.87 6.48 -12.82
CA LEU A 212 9.96 6.03 -14.22
C LEU A 212 8.93 6.71 -15.12
N LEU A 213 7.68 6.83 -14.68
CA LEU A 213 6.65 7.55 -15.43
C LEU A 213 6.92 9.07 -15.46
N THR A 214 7.49 9.62 -14.40
CA THR A 214 7.91 11.03 -14.36
C THR A 214 9.03 11.30 -15.36
N ASP A 215 10.01 10.41 -15.49
CA ASP A 215 11.10 10.52 -16.49
C ASP A 215 10.54 10.50 -17.94
N LEU A 216 9.36 9.89 -18.19
CA LEU A 216 8.67 9.94 -19.49
C LEU A 216 7.92 11.25 -19.77
N VAL A 217 7.49 11.95 -18.72
CA VAL A 217 6.75 13.23 -18.80
C VAL A 217 7.70 14.42 -18.80
N ALA A 218 8.76 14.33 -18.01
CA ALA A 218 9.75 15.38 -17.75
C ALA A 218 11.17 14.77 -17.82
N PRO A 219 11.72 14.56 -19.03
CA PRO A 219 13.07 14.02 -19.19
C PRO A 219 14.12 14.89 -18.50
N ARG A 220 15.09 14.27 -17.81
CA ARG A 220 16.05 14.96 -16.92
C ARG A 220 16.82 16.10 -17.57
N ASP A 221 17.10 15.99 -18.86
CA ASP A 221 17.94 16.94 -19.60
C ASP A 221 17.14 18.13 -20.18
N ALA A 222 15.80 18.09 -20.10
CA ALA A 222 14.91 19.09 -20.70
C ALA A 222 13.72 19.49 -19.80
N ALA A 223 13.65 18.98 -18.57
CA ALA A 223 12.48 19.11 -17.70
C ALA A 223 12.26 20.55 -17.21
N GLY A 224 11.15 21.16 -17.63
CA GLY A 224 10.61 22.35 -16.98
C GLY A 224 9.91 21.99 -15.66
N GLY A 225 10.00 22.84 -14.64
CA GLY A 225 9.34 22.63 -13.35
C GLY A 225 7.83 22.37 -13.44
N ALA A 226 7.17 22.93 -14.47
CA ALA A 226 5.76 22.70 -14.77
C ALA A 226 5.43 21.24 -15.12
N ASP A 227 6.33 20.51 -15.80
CA ASP A 227 6.09 19.12 -16.20
C ASP A 227 6.19 18.17 -15.01
N VAL A 228 7.20 18.38 -14.16
CA VAL A 228 7.32 17.67 -12.88
C VAL A 228 6.11 17.98 -11.99
N GLY A 229 5.71 19.26 -11.91
CA GLY A 229 4.52 19.67 -11.16
C GLY A 229 3.23 18.98 -11.64
N ARG A 230 3.02 18.85 -12.95
CA ARG A 230 1.88 18.12 -13.53
C ARG A 230 1.90 16.63 -13.20
N ALA A 231 3.08 15.99 -13.26
CA ALA A 231 3.24 14.59 -12.90
C ALA A 231 2.87 14.35 -11.42
N TYR A 232 3.36 15.20 -10.51
CA TYR A 232 2.98 15.16 -9.10
C TYR A 232 1.48 15.42 -8.91
N ALA A 233 0.91 16.43 -9.55
CA ALA A 233 -0.51 16.78 -9.39
C ALA A 233 -1.45 15.63 -9.79
N LEU A 234 -1.18 14.96 -10.92
CA LEU A 234 -2.00 13.82 -11.35
C LEU A 234 -1.80 12.58 -10.49
N ASN A 235 -0.57 12.31 -10.03
CA ASN A 235 -0.32 11.25 -9.07
C ASN A 235 -1.12 11.51 -7.78
N THR A 236 -1.03 12.71 -7.23
CA THR A 236 -1.78 13.10 -6.01
C THR A 236 -3.29 13.02 -6.21
N LEU A 237 -3.81 13.49 -7.35
CA LEU A 237 -5.24 13.38 -7.65
C LEU A 237 -5.68 11.91 -7.71
N GLY A 238 -4.90 11.05 -8.37
CA GLY A 238 -5.13 9.62 -8.41
C GLY A 238 -5.15 9.00 -7.01
N SER A 239 -4.17 9.34 -6.17
CA SER A 239 -4.12 8.91 -4.76
C SER A 239 -5.33 9.37 -3.95
N ILE A 240 -5.77 10.63 -4.09
CA ILE A 240 -6.94 11.16 -3.38
C ILE A 240 -8.20 10.40 -3.78
N VAL A 241 -8.42 10.24 -5.09
CA VAL A 241 -9.58 9.52 -5.62
C VAL A 241 -9.52 8.04 -5.21
N GLY A 242 -8.34 7.41 -5.26
CA GLY A 242 -8.11 6.05 -4.82
C GLY A 242 -8.43 5.85 -3.35
N ALA A 243 -7.93 6.75 -2.50
CA ALA A 243 -8.16 6.68 -1.07
C ALA A 243 -9.65 6.86 -0.71
N ALA A 244 -10.28 7.89 -1.29
CA ALA A 244 -11.68 8.20 -1.04
C ALA A 244 -12.61 7.09 -1.55
N LEU A 245 -12.45 6.66 -2.80
CA LEU A 245 -13.32 5.62 -3.35
C LEU A 245 -13.09 4.27 -2.67
N THR A 246 -11.86 3.92 -2.32
CA THR A 246 -11.59 2.60 -1.72
C THR A 246 -12.18 2.48 -0.32
N GLY A 247 -11.88 3.43 0.57
CA GLY A 247 -12.32 3.37 1.97
C GLY A 247 -13.82 3.54 2.14
N PHE A 248 -14.46 4.38 1.33
CA PHE A 248 -15.87 4.75 1.51
C PHE A 248 -16.84 4.04 0.55
N VAL A 249 -16.37 3.54 -0.60
CA VAL A 249 -17.24 2.95 -1.63
C VAL A 249 -16.86 1.52 -1.96
N LEU A 250 -15.64 1.27 -2.46
CA LEU A 250 -15.28 -0.04 -3.01
C LEU A 250 -15.27 -1.13 -1.95
N VAL A 251 -14.62 -0.91 -0.81
CA VAL A 251 -14.61 -1.93 0.26
C VAL A 251 -16.00 -2.14 0.85
N VAL A 252 -16.79 -1.06 0.99
CA VAL A 252 -18.14 -1.14 1.58
C VAL A 252 -19.12 -1.88 0.66
N THR A 253 -19.00 -1.72 -0.65
CA THR A 253 -19.94 -2.28 -1.64
C THR A 253 -19.49 -3.63 -2.21
N LEU A 254 -18.18 -3.81 -2.43
CA LEU A 254 -17.61 -5.00 -3.05
C LEU A 254 -16.95 -5.94 -2.05
N GLY A 255 -16.61 -5.45 -0.86
CA GLY A 255 -15.73 -6.14 0.10
C GLY A 255 -14.25 -6.03 -0.28
N SER A 256 -13.38 -6.38 0.66
CA SER A 256 -11.93 -6.28 0.49
C SER A 256 -11.37 -7.24 -0.57
N ASP A 257 -11.97 -8.43 -0.76
CA ASP A 257 -11.52 -9.44 -1.75
C ASP A 257 -11.64 -8.92 -3.18
N LEU A 258 -12.86 -8.48 -3.55
CA LEU A 258 -13.13 -7.96 -4.88
C LEU A 258 -12.40 -6.65 -5.13
N THR A 259 -12.27 -5.81 -4.10
CA THR A 259 -11.50 -4.56 -4.20
C THR A 259 -10.04 -4.85 -4.55
N LEU A 260 -9.36 -5.77 -3.86
CA LEU A 260 -7.98 -6.16 -4.21
C LEU A 260 -7.88 -6.80 -5.60
N ARG A 261 -8.86 -7.62 -6.01
CA ARG A 261 -8.88 -8.21 -7.37
C ARG A 261 -8.99 -7.14 -8.44
N LEU A 262 -9.79 -6.09 -8.20
CA LEU A 262 -9.88 -4.92 -9.07
C LEU A 262 -8.53 -4.18 -9.14
N GLY A 263 -7.86 -4.00 -8.00
CA GLY A 263 -6.52 -3.43 -7.93
C GLY A 263 -5.50 -4.21 -8.77
N VAL A 264 -5.45 -5.54 -8.61
CA VAL A 264 -4.63 -6.42 -9.47
C VAL A 264 -4.96 -6.23 -10.95
N LEU A 265 -6.24 -6.20 -11.32
CA LEU A 265 -6.65 -6.02 -12.71
C LEU A 265 -6.14 -4.68 -13.29
N ILE A 266 -6.28 -3.58 -12.54
CA ILE A 266 -5.78 -2.26 -12.95
C ILE A 266 -4.26 -2.30 -13.11
N ASN A 267 -3.56 -2.90 -12.15
CA ASN A 267 -2.10 -3.02 -12.19
C ASN A 267 -1.62 -3.85 -13.39
N VAL A 268 -2.30 -4.96 -13.70
CA VAL A 268 -2.01 -5.81 -14.85
C VAL A 268 -2.26 -5.06 -16.15
N ALA A 269 -3.39 -4.37 -16.28
CA ALA A 269 -3.72 -3.59 -17.47
C ALA A 269 -2.70 -2.47 -17.72
N ALA A 270 -2.26 -1.77 -16.66
CA ALA A 270 -1.21 -0.76 -16.75
C ALA A 270 0.14 -1.36 -17.17
N GLY A 271 0.53 -2.50 -16.59
CA GLY A 271 1.78 -3.20 -16.92
C GLY A 271 1.82 -3.71 -18.35
N LEU A 272 0.74 -4.34 -18.82
CA LEU A 272 0.60 -4.81 -20.21
C LEU A 272 0.54 -3.64 -21.20
N GLY A 273 -0.15 -2.55 -20.85
CA GLY A 273 -0.18 -1.33 -21.65
C GLY A 273 1.21 -0.72 -21.84
N LEU A 274 1.99 -0.61 -20.76
CA LEU A 274 3.39 -0.15 -20.80
C LEU A 274 4.27 -1.10 -21.61
N ALA A 275 4.12 -2.42 -21.43
CA ALA A 275 4.85 -3.43 -22.19
C ALA A 275 4.58 -3.32 -23.70
N ALA A 276 3.32 -3.14 -24.10
CA ALA A 276 2.92 -2.94 -25.49
C ALA A 276 3.48 -1.64 -26.08
N LEU A 277 3.50 -0.55 -25.29
CA LEU A 277 4.10 0.73 -25.70
C LEU A 277 5.62 0.63 -25.87
N ALA A 278 6.29 -0.10 -25.00
CA ALA A 278 7.72 -0.38 -25.12
C ALA A 278 8.02 -1.22 -26.37
N ALA A 279 7.22 -2.25 -26.67
CA ALA A 279 7.38 -3.11 -27.84
C ALA A 279 7.30 -2.34 -29.17
N ARG A 280 6.42 -1.34 -29.26
CA ARG A 280 6.22 -0.53 -30.49
C ARG A 280 7.39 0.37 -30.86
N ARG A 281 8.35 0.59 -29.95
CA ARG A 281 9.42 1.59 -30.12
C ARG A 281 10.78 1.02 -30.50
N VAL A 282 10.84 -0.26 -30.83
CA VAL A 282 12.11 -0.94 -31.02
C VAL A 282 12.32 -1.24 -32.50
N ALA A 283 13.40 -0.72 -33.08
CA ALA A 283 13.86 -1.15 -34.39
C ALA A 283 14.31 -2.62 -34.32
N GLU A 284 13.93 -3.43 -35.30
CA GLU A 284 14.27 -4.86 -35.36
C GLU A 284 15.79 -5.07 -35.58
N GLY A 285 16.41 -5.97 -34.80
CA GLY A 285 17.74 -6.52 -35.11
C GLY A 285 18.95 -6.07 -34.26
N SER A 286 18.83 -5.14 -33.30
CA SER A 286 19.97 -4.69 -32.46
C SER A 286 20.13 -5.47 -31.13
N GLU A 287 21.32 -5.45 -30.51
CA GLU A 287 21.51 -6.02 -29.15
C GLU A 287 20.60 -5.36 -28.09
N GLN A 288 20.34 -4.06 -28.27
CA GLN A 288 19.41 -3.29 -27.44
C GLN A 288 17.97 -3.80 -27.61
N HIS A 289 17.59 -4.21 -28.81
CA HIS A 289 16.30 -4.86 -29.08
C HIS A 289 16.13 -6.17 -28.29
N ARG A 290 17.17 -7.02 -28.22
CA ARG A 290 17.10 -8.28 -27.46
C ARG A 290 16.87 -8.04 -25.97
N ARG A 291 17.62 -7.12 -25.35
CA ARG A 291 17.46 -6.78 -23.93
C ARG A 291 16.07 -6.22 -23.63
N LEU A 292 15.58 -5.33 -24.49
CA LEU A 292 14.28 -4.69 -24.35
C LEU A 292 13.14 -5.71 -24.52
N ARG A 293 13.24 -6.58 -25.52
CA ARG A 293 12.29 -7.68 -25.75
C ARG A 293 12.21 -8.62 -24.54
N LEU A 294 13.33 -8.98 -23.93
CA LEU A 294 13.35 -9.81 -22.71
C LEU A 294 12.64 -9.13 -21.55
N ARG A 295 12.85 -7.81 -21.34
CA ARG A 295 12.15 -7.06 -20.29
C ARG A 295 10.64 -6.97 -20.55
N VAL A 296 10.24 -6.69 -21.79
CA VAL A 296 8.83 -6.59 -22.19
C VAL A 296 8.11 -7.92 -22.04
N LEU A 297 8.71 -9.02 -22.53
CA LEU A 297 8.15 -10.35 -22.39
C LEU A 297 8.14 -10.80 -20.93
N GLY A 298 9.20 -10.51 -20.17
CA GLY A 298 9.25 -10.76 -18.72
C GLY A 298 8.17 -10.00 -17.96
N ALA A 299 7.98 -8.72 -18.28
CA ALA A 299 6.90 -7.90 -17.71
C ALA A 299 5.52 -8.47 -18.06
N GLY A 300 5.30 -8.85 -19.32
CA GLY A 300 4.05 -9.49 -19.74
C GLY A 300 3.79 -10.81 -19.02
N GLY A 301 4.82 -11.66 -18.90
CA GLY A 301 4.75 -12.92 -18.17
C GLY A 301 4.45 -12.72 -16.68
N LEU A 302 5.13 -11.77 -16.02
CA LEU A 302 4.90 -11.43 -14.61
C LEU A 302 3.49 -10.89 -14.36
N ALA A 303 3.01 -9.97 -15.20
CA ALA A 303 1.65 -9.43 -15.08
C ALA A 303 0.60 -10.55 -15.27
N THR A 304 0.81 -11.41 -16.27
CA THR A 304 -0.09 -12.56 -16.52
C THR A 304 -0.07 -13.55 -15.37
N ALA A 305 1.11 -13.83 -14.79
CA ALA A 305 1.22 -14.68 -13.61
C ALA A 305 0.50 -14.07 -12.40
N GLY A 306 0.64 -12.76 -12.16
CA GLY A 306 -0.09 -12.06 -11.11
C GLY A 306 -1.62 -12.17 -11.29
N LEU A 307 -2.11 -11.97 -12.51
CA LEU A 307 -3.53 -12.14 -12.83
C LEU A 307 -3.98 -13.59 -12.62
N ALA A 308 -3.22 -14.56 -13.12
CA ALA A 308 -3.53 -15.98 -12.97
C ALA A 308 -3.57 -16.39 -11.49
N CYS A 309 -2.62 -15.94 -10.69
CA CYS A 309 -2.61 -16.15 -9.24
C CYS A 309 -3.87 -15.55 -8.59
N ALA A 310 -4.22 -14.30 -8.91
CA ALA A 310 -5.42 -13.68 -8.37
C ALA A 310 -6.69 -14.44 -8.77
N LEU A 311 -6.85 -14.83 -10.04
CA LEU A 311 -8.02 -15.55 -10.53
C LEU A 311 -8.13 -16.99 -10.00
N ALA A 312 -6.99 -17.70 -9.89
CA ALA A 312 -6.93 -19.07 -9.40
C ALA A 312 -7.03 -19.14 -7.87
N ALA A 313 -6.63 -18.07 -7.17
CA ALA A 313 -6.75 -18.03 -5.73
C ALA A 313 -8.23 -18.12 -5.34
N PRO A 314 -8.57 -19.08 -4.45
CA PRO A 314 -9.93 -19.16 -3.94
C PRO A 314 -10.29 -17.83 -3.28
N ARG A 315 -11.58 -17.48 -3.30
CA ARG A 315 -12.05 -16.42 -2.42
C ARG A 315 -11.63 -16.76 -1.01
N TRP A 316 -10.98 -15.83 -0.34
CA TRP A 316 -10.54 -16.10 1.03
C TRP A 316 -11.77 -16.39 1.89
N ASP A 317 -11.57 -17.23 2.90
CA ASP A 317 -12.63 -17.50 3.86
C ASP A 317 -12.71 -16.30 4.82
N THR A 318 -13.85 -15.61 4.83
CA THR A 318 -14.10 -14.52 5.79
C THR A 318 -13.96 -15.00 7.22
N ARG A 319 -14.14 -16.31 7.46
CA ARG A 319 -13.95 -16.94 8.75
C ARG A 319 -12.48 -16.89 9.18
N LEU A 320 -11.56 -17.32 8.31
CA LEU A 320 -10.12 -17.37 8.60
C LEU A 320 -9.50 -16.00 8.87
N ILE A 321 -9.96 -14.96 8.17
CA ILE A 321 -9.42 -13.60 8.31
C ILE A 321 -9.94 -12.94 9.58
N ASP A 322 -11.17 -13.23 9.97
CA ASP A 322 -11.85 -12.65 11.14
C ASP A 322 -11.61 -13.46 12.44
N LEU A 323 -10.64 -14.38 12.42
CA LEU A 323 -10.26 -15.18 13.58
C LEU A 323 -9.59 -14.37 14.70
N GLY A 324 -9.01 -13.21 14.38
CA GLY A 324 -8.21 -12.42 15.33
C GLY A 324 -7.08 -13.23 16.00
N PRO A 325 -6.23 -13.96 15.23
CA PRO A 325 -5.27 -14.91 15.81
C PRO A 325 -4.29 -14.24 16.79
N SER A 326 -3.93 -12.97 16.58
CA SER A 326 -3.05 -12.25 17.50
C SER A 326 -3.66 -11.92 18.88
N ILE A 327 -4.98 -12.04 19.01
CA ILE A 327 -5.71 -11.85 20.27
C ILE A 327 -5.92 -13.19 20.94
N TYR A 328 -6.46 -14.18 20.21
CA TYR A 328 -6.92 -15.44 20.79
C TYR A 328 -5.85 -16.54 20.85
N ALA A 329 -4.84 -16.51 19.98
CA ALA A 329 -3.77 -17.50 20.00
C ALA A 329 -2.68 -17.21 21.06
N ARG A 330 -2.91 -16.27 21.99
CA ARG A 330 -1.99 -15.97 23.09
C ARG A 330 -1.98 -17.04 24.17
N GLN A 331 -3.09 -17.75 24.33
CA GLN A 331 -3.16 -18.89 25.24
C GLN A 331 -2.50 -20.10 24.59
N ALA A 332 -1.85 -20.94 25.39
CA ALA A 332 -1.23 -22.16 24.89
C ALA A 332 -2.30 -23.10 24.33
N MET A 333 -2.10 -23.54 23.10
CA MET A 333 -3.00 -24.44 22.38
C MET A 333 -2.20 -25.68 21.95
N ASP A 334 -2.78 -26.86 22.11
CA ASP A 334 -2.20 -28.06 21.52
C ASP A 334 -2.47 -28.12 19.99
N HIS A 335 -1.86 -29.08 19.30
CA HIS A 335 -2.04 -29.24 17.86
C HIS A 335 -3.49 -29.58 17.45
N ALA A 336 -4.29 -30.15 18.35
CA ALA A 336 -5.70 -30.43 18.08
C ALA A 336 -6.52 -29.12 18.13
N ALA A 337 -6.32 -28.31 19.17
CA ALA A 337 -6.94 -27.02 19.38
C ALA A 337 -6.58 -26.03 18.27
N VAL A 338 -5.32 -25.99 17.80
CA VAL A 338 -4.93 -25.14 16.64
C VAL A 338 -5.67 -25.58 15.37
N ARG A 339 -5.78 -26.89 15.13
CA ARG A 339 -6.53 -27.40 13.97
C ARG A 339 -8.02 -27.11 14.09
N GLU A 340 -8.59 -27.22 15.28
CA GLU A 340 -9.99 -26.89 15.54
C GLU A 340 -10.28 -25.40 15.34
N PHE A 341 -9.39 -24.54 15.83
CA PHE A 341 -9.46 -23.09 15.67
C PHE A 341 -9.40 -22.67 14.20
N LEU A 342 -8.47 -23.25 13.43
CA LEU A 342 -8.38 -23.00 11.98
C LEU A 342 -9.55 -23.63 11.20
N ALA A 343 -10.02 -24.81 11.61
CA ALA A 343 -11.12 -25.51 10.95
C ALA A 343 -12.51 -24.93 11.30
N HIS A 344 -12.60 -24.06 12.31
CA HIS A 344 -13.86 -23.48 12.77
C HIS A 344 -14.93 -24.53 13.08
N ARG A 345 -14.55 -25.67 13.69
CA ARG A 345 -15.55 -26.68 14.06
C ARG A 345 -16.38 -26.16 15.23
N GLY A 346 -17.71 -26.30 15.14
CA GLY A 346 -18.63 -25.89 16.21
C GLY A 346 -18.91 -24.40 16.31
N VAL A 347 -18.42 -23.59 15.36
CA VAL A 347 -18.68 -22.14 15.27
C VAL A 347 -19.31 -21.77 13.93
N ARG A 348 -20.39 -20.98 13.96
CA ARG A 348 -21.12 -20.51 12.78
C ARG A 348 -21.08 -18.98 12.70
N GLN A 349 -20.55 -18.44 11.60
CA GLN A 349 -20.65 -17.01 11.31
C GLN A 349 -22.09 -16.70 10.85
N LEU A 350 -22.83 -15.94 11.67
CA LEU A 350 -24.22 -15.53 11.41
C LEU A 350 -24.30 -14.29 10.53
N ALA A 351 -23.36 -13.35 10.70
CA ALA A 351 -23.28 -12.12 9.94
C ALA A 351 -21.82 -11.72 9.72
N TYR A 352 -21.55 -11.10 8.58
CA TYR A 352 -20.26 -10.50 8.25
C TYR A 352 -20.51 -9.28 7.36
N GLN A 353 -20.07 -8.12 7.81
CA GLN A 353 -20.24 -6.88 7.08
C GLN A 353 -18.98 -6.03 7.18
N GLU A 354 -18.41 -5.70 6.02
CA GLU A 354 -17.33 -4.72 5.91
C GLU A 354 -17.94 -3.32 5.76
N SER A 355 -17.71 -2.47 6.75
CA SER A 355 -18.23 -1.11 6.79
C SER A 355 -17.11 -0.08 6.57
N TRP A 356 -17.44 1.19 6.42
CA TRP A 356 -16.48 2.30 6.24
C TRP A 356 -15.34 2.39 7.27
N ASN A 357 -15.58 2.08 8.55
CA ASN A 357 -14.58 2.22 9.63
C ASN A 357 -14.14 0.88 10.26
N ALA A 358 -14.96 -0.17 10.16
CA ALA A 358 -14.67 -1.46 10.75
C ALA A 358 -15.38 -2.59 10.01
N THR A 359 -14.88 -3.80 10.20
CA THR A 359 -15.56 -5.04 9.83
C THR A 359 -16.29 -5.58 11.05
N VAL A 360 -17.59 -5.80 10.93
CA VAL A 360 -18.44 -6.31 12.01
C VAL A 360 -18.91 -7.70 11.66
N SER A 361 -18.81 -8.62 12.60
CA SER A 361 -19.28 -9.99 12.41
C SER A 361 -19.96 -10.52 13.66
N VAL A 362 -20.89 -11.46 13.46
CA VAL A 362 -21.57 -12.16 14.55
C VAL A 362 -21.30 -13.64 14.41
N TRP A 363 -20.86 -14.24 15.50
CA TRP A 363 -20.51 -15.65 15.57
C TRP A 363 -21.39 -16.34 16.59
N GLU A 364 -21.76 -17.59 16.32
CA GLU A 364 -22.48 -18.46 17.23
C GLU A 364 -21.61 -19.67 17.51
N SER A 365 -21.43 -19.99 18.79
CA SER A 365 -20.61 -21.08 19.31
C SER A 365 -21.38 -21.81 20.42
N GLY A 366 -20.86 -22.95 20.88
CA GLY A 366 -21.45 -23.68 22.02
C GLY A 366 -21.89 -22.81 23.20
N PRO A 367 -21.06 -21.87 23.70
CA PRO A 367 -21.43 -21.01 24.82
C PRO A 367 -22.41 -19.86 24.48
N GLY A 368 -22.65 -19.54 23.21
CA GLY A 368 -23.57 -18.47 22.79
C GLY A 368 -23.05 -17.67 21.60
N ARG A 369 -23.50 -16.44 21.48
CA ARG A 369 -23.17 -15.51 20.39
C ARG A 369 -22.17 -14.46 20.80
N THR A 370 -21.32 -14.08 19.85
CA THR A 370 -20.28 -13.06 20.02
C THR A 370 -20.32 -12.08 18.85
N LEU A 371 -20.40 -10.80 19.16
CA LEU A 371 -20.17 -9.69 18.24
C LEU A 371 -18.67 -9.39 18.20
N LYS A 372 -18.10 -9.38 16.99
CA LYS A 372 -16.72 -8.99 16.77
C LYS A 372 -16.63 -7.73 15.92
N VAL A 373 -15.66 -6.88 16.25
CA VAL A 373 -15.23 -5.74 15.46
C VAL A 373 -13.76 -5.95 15.09
N ASN A 374 -13.46 -6.00 13.79
CA ASN A 374 -12.12 -6.25 13.24
C ASN A 374 -11.44 -7.51 13.81
N GLY A 375 -12.19 -8.63 13.89
CA GLY A 375 -11.68 -9.89 14.42
C GLY A 375 -11.60 -9.99 15.94
N LYS A 376 -11.85 -8.91 16.69
CA LYS A 376 -11.89 -8.89 18.16
C LYS A 376 -13.32 -8.95 18.67
N ALA A 377 -13.61 -9.84 19.61
CA ALA A 377 -14.88 -9.84 20.36
C ALA A 377 -14.99 -8.56 21.20
N ASP A 378 -16.09 -7.85 21.00
CA ASP A 378 -16.43 -6.64 21.75
C ASP A 378 -17.75 -6.75 22.51
N ALA A 379 -18.55 -7.80 22.24
CA ALA A 379 -19.69 -8.18 23.08
C ALA A 379 -20.04 -9.67 22.91
N SER A 380 -20.59 -10.30 23.93
CA SER A 380 -21.23 -11.63 23.83
C SER A 380 -22.48 -11.74 24.68
N ASP A 381 -23.37 -12.67 24.33
CA ASP A 381 -24.56 -13.01 25.14
C ASP A 381 -24.30 -14.03 26.26
N TYR A 382 -23.01 -14.26 26.56
CA TYR A 382 -22.51 -15.13 27.60
C TYR A 382 -21.20 -14.58 28.17
N GLY A 383 -20.87 -14.90 29.42
CA GLY A 383 -19.59 -14.52 30.04
C GLY A 383 -19.50 -13.03 30.38
N ASP A 384 -19.22 -12.16 29.41
CA ASP A 384 -19.08 -10.70 29.60
C ASP A 384 -20.42 -9.95 29.64
N MET A 385 -21.51 -10.57 29.18
CA MET A 385 -22.88 -10.01 29.20
C MET A 385 -23.29 -9.41 30.55
N ASP A 386 -22.99 -10.07 31.67
CA ASP A 386 -23.32 -9.54 33.00
C ASP A 386 -22.60 -8.22 33.28
N THR A 387 -21.35 -8.10 32.83
CA THR A 387 -20.56 -6.87 32.94
C THR A 387 -21.12 -5.77 32.05
N GLU A 388 -21.52 -6.11 30.82
CA GLU A 388 -22.14 -5.16 29.89
C GLU A 388 -23.48 -4.64 30.41
N ILE A 389 -24.33 -5.51 30.94
CA ILE A 389 -25.60 -5.14 31.57
C ILE A 389 -25.35 -4.21 32.76
N LEU A 390 -24.41 -4.54 33.65
CA LEU A 390 -24.06 -3.70 34.79
C LEU A 390 -23.57 -2.32 34.34
N LEU A 391 -22.70 -2.24 33.33
CA LEU A 391 -22.21 -0.98 32.77
C LEU A 391 -23.33 -0.17 32.10
N GLY A 392 -24.24 -0.83 31.39
CA GLY A 392 -25.40 -0.20 30.76
C GLY A 392 -26.41 0.34 31.77
N LEU A 393 -26.54 -0.32 32.91
CA LEU A 393 -27.41 0.12 34.03
C LEU A 393 -26.74 1.18 34.91
N ALA A 394 -25.41 1.30 34.92
CA ALA A 394 -24.69 2.23 35.78
C ALA A 394 -25.13 3.70 35.62
N PRO A 395 -25.37 4.25 34.40
CA PRO A 395 -25.92 5.60 34.25
C PRO A 395 -27.31 5.77 34.85
N ALA A 396 -28.18 4.76 34.73
CA ALA A 396 -29.53 4.76 35.30
C ALA A 396 -29.50 4.67 36.84
N ALA A 397 -28.60 3.85 37.39
CA ALA A 397 -28.36 3.77 38.82
C ALA A 397 -27.74 5.06 39.39
N ALA A 398 -26.89 5.75 38.61
CA ALA A 398 -26.27 7.01 38.98
C ALA A 398 -27.22 8.22 38.90
N ARG A 399 -28.34 8.10 38.18
CA ARG A 399 -29.40 9.12 38.11
C ARG A 399 -30.78 8.48 38.33
N PRO A 400 -31.12 8.11 39.58
CA PRO A 400 -32.37 7.42 39.89
C PRO A 400 -33.65 8.28 39.78
N GLY A 401 -33.58 9.51 39.23
CA GLY A 401 -34.74 10.37 38.98
C GLY A 401 -34.68 11.03 37.59
N PRO A 402 -35.76 10.99 36.79
CA PRO A 402 -35.86 11.66 35.49
C PRO A 402 -35.82 13.20 35.58
#